data_AF-A0AAD8B2C9-F1
#
_entry.id   AF-A0AAD8B2C9-F1
#
_cell.length_a   1.000
_cell.length_b   1.000
_cell.length_c   1.000
_cell.angle_alpha   90.00
_cell.angle_beta   90.00
_cell.angle_gamma   90.00
#
_symmetry.space_group_name_H-M   'P 1'
#
loop_
_entity.id
_entity.type
_entity.pdbx_description
1 polymer ?
#
loop_
_entity_poly.entity_id
_entity_poly.type
_entity_poly.pdbx_seq_one_letter_code
_entity_poly.pdbx_strand_id
1 'polypeptide(L)'
;MLEVPARNPLLKVPARNPLLEVPARNPLLEVPARNPLLEVPARNPLLEVPARNPLLEVPARNPLLEVPARNPLLQITGNDILASCFSNLI
;
A
#
# COMPACT_ATOMS: atom_id res chain seq x y z
N MET A 1 9.49 11.13 -6.26
CA MET A 1 8.06 10.78 -6.19
C MET A 1 7.72 10.10 -7.51
N LEU A 2 7.18 8.89 -7.45
CA LEU A 2 6.70 8.15 -8.61
C LEU A 2 5.17 8.21 -8.60
N GLU A 3 4.58 8.82 -9.64
CA GLU A 3 3.13 8.94 -9.83
C GLU A 3 2.71 8.13 -11.05
N VAL A 4 1.72 7.24 -10.90
CA VAL A 4 1.29 6.34 -11.99
C VAL A 4 -0.24 6.29 -12.10
N PRO A 5 -0.84 7.01 -13.06
CA PRO A 5 -2.26 6.93 -13.35
C PRO A 5 -2.57 5.81 -14.37
N ALA A 6 -3.45 4.86 -14.02
CA ALA A 6 -3.86 3.81 -14.96
C ALA A 6 -5.18 3.10 -14.60
N ARG A 7 -5.77 2.45 -15.61
CA ARG A 7 -6.89 1.50 -15.47
C ARG A 7 -6.26 0.10 -15.48
N ASN A 8 -6.09 -0.50 -14.30
CA ASN A 8 -5.48 -1.81 -14.03
C ASN A 8 -3.92 -1.88 -14.08
N PRO A 9 -3.19 -1.02 -13.34
CA PRO A 9 -1.73 -1.13 -13.26
C PRO A 9 -1.28 -2.36 -12.44
N LEU A 10 -0.15 -2.92 -12.85
CA LEU A 10 0.66 -3.86 -12.06
C LEU A 10 1.98 -3.16 -11.69
N LEU A 11 2.27 -3.01 -10.40
CA LEU A 11 3.49 -2.34 -9.94
C LEU A 11 4.25 -3.20 -8.93
N LYS A 12 5.57 -3.35 -9.14
CA LYS A 12 6.49 -3.96 -8.18
C LYS A 12 7.67 -3.02 -7.94
N VAL A 13 7.86 -2.56 -6.70
CA VAL A 13 8.86 -1.54 -6.39
C VAL A 13 9.71 -1.93 -5.17
N PRO A 14 10.95 -2.42 -5.38
CA PRO A 14 11.92 -2.61 -4.30
C PRO A 14 12.75 -1.34 -4.06
N ALA A 15 12.77 -0.81 -2.84
CA ALA A 15 13.56 0.39 -2.52
C ALA A 15 13.85 0.62 -1.02
N ARG A 16 14.86 1.46 -0.74
CA ARG A 16 15.11 2.04 0.59
C ARG A 16 14.61 3.49 0.58
N ASN A 17 13.60 3.78 1.41
CA ASN A 17 12.88 5.05 1.53
C ASN A 17 12.09 5.49 0.27
N PRO A 18 11.25 4.64 -0.34
CA PRO A 18 10.43 5.06 -1.48
C PRO A 18 9.29 6.01 -1.05
N LEU A 19 8.95 6.93 -1.96
CA LEU A 19 7.75 7.77 -1.92
C LEU A 19 6.93 7.51 -3.20
N LEU A 20 5.71 7.00 -3.03
CA LEU A 20 4.88 6.47 -4.11
C LEU A 20 3.43 6.95 -3.98
N GLU A 21 2.88 7.45 -5.08
CA GLU A 21 1.47 7.81 -5.20
C GLU A 21 0.87 7.08 -6.41
N VAL A 22 -0.22 6.32 -6.20
CA VAL A 22 -0.82 5.51 -7.28
C VAL A 22 -2.33 5.72 -7.37
N PRO A 23 -2.80 6.64 -8.22
CA PRO A 23 -4.21 6.78 -8.56
C PRO A 23 -4.65 5.75 -9.60
N ALA A 24 -5.50 4.80 -9.23
CA ALA A 24 -5.86 3.71 -10.15
C ALA A 24 -7.26 3.07 -9.94
N ARG A 25 -7.77 2.44 -10.99
CA ARG A 25 -8.89 1.47 -10.89
C ARG A 25 -8.31 0.07 -10.99
N ASN A 26 -8.60 -0.79 -10.01
CA ASN A 26 -8.15 -2.17 -9.90
C ASN A 26 -6.61 -2.35 -9.92
N PRO A 27 -5.81 -1.60 -9.12
CA PRO A 27 -4.36 -1.81 -9.07
C PRO A 27 -3.97 -3.10 -8.35
N LEU A 28 -2.91 -3.75 -8.82
CA LEU A 28 -2.13 -4.73 -8.04
C LEU A 28 -0.74 -4.14 -7.73
N LEU A 29 -0.38 -4.08 -6.45
CA LEU A 29 0.88 -3.48 -5.98
C LEU A 29 1.62 -4.40 -5.01
N GLU A 30 2.92 -4.60 -5.26
CA GLU A 30 3.86 -5.26 -4.34
C GLU A 30 5.03 -4.30 -4.03
N VAL A 31 5.18 -3.89 -2.77
CA VAL A 31 6.17 -2.87 -2.37
C VAL A 31 7.04 -3.35 -1.20
N PRO A 32 8.14 -4.08 -1.48
CA PRO A 32 9.13 -4.42 -0.46
C PRO A 32 10.07 -3.23 -0.17
N ALA A 33 10.02 -2.68 1.06
CA ALA A 33 10.77 -1.45 1.37
C ALA A 33 11.20 -1.25 2.83
N ARG A 34 12.23 -0.41 3.05
CA ARG A 34 12.56 0.17 4.37
C ARG A 34 12.11 1.63 4.40
N ASN A 35 11.27 1.99 5.35
CA ASN A 35 10.67 3.31 5.53
C ASN A 35 9.88 3.83 4.31
N PRO A 36 8.95 3.05 3.72
CA PRO A 36 8.11 3.54 2.63
C PRO A 36 7.08 4.57 3.12
N LEU A 37 6.82 5.60 2.31
CA LEU A 37 5.57 6.36 2.35
C LEU A 37 4.76 6.02 1.08
N LEU A 38 3.52 5.59 1.24
CA LEU A 38 2.68 5.14 0.12
C LEU A 38 1.26 5.71 0.25
N GLU A 39 0.78 6.37 -0.80
CA GLU A 39 -0.61 6.86 -0.91
C GLU A 39 -1.29 6.21 -2.12
N VAL A 40 -2.43 5.54 -1.88
CA VAL A 40 -3.13 4.77 -2.93
C VAL A 40 -4.62 5.09 -2.98
N PRO A 41 -5.02 6.14 -3.73
CA PRO A 41 -6.42 6.40 -4.04
C PRO A 41 -6.93 5.46 -5.15
N ALA A 42 -7.77 4.48 -4.78
CA ALA A 42 -8.19 3.44 -5.74
C ALA A 42 -9.60 2.85 -5.56
N ARG A 43 -10.13 2.26 -6.64
CA ARG A 43 -11.31 1.36 -6.58
C ARG A 43 -10.84 -0.09 -6.74
N ASN A 44 -11.15 -0.94 -5.77
CA ASN A 44 -10.79 -2.36 -5.69
C ASN A 44 -9.26 -2.63 -5.74
N PRO A 45 -8.44 -2.00 -4.89
CA PRO A 45 -7.01 -2.28 -4.86
C PRO A 45 -6.68 -3.64 -4.21
N LEU A 46 -5.62 -4.28 -4.73
CA LEU A 46 -4.91 -5.40 -4.09
C LEU A 46 -3.47 -4.94 -3.79
N LEU A 47 -3.09 -4.91 -2.52
CA LEU A 47 -1.81 -4.38 -2.06
C LEU A 47 -1.10 -5.37 -1.12
N GLU A 48 0.17 -5.64 -1.39
CA GLU A 48 1.09 -6.36 -0.50
C GLU A 48 2.32 -5.48 -0.20
N VAL A 49 2.54 -5.16 1.08
CA VAL A 49 3.62 -4.24 1.49
C VAL A 49 4.49 -4.85 2.61
N PRO A 50 5.53 -5.61 2.27
CA PRO A 50 6.52 -6.09 3.22
C PRO A 50 7.50 -4.97 3.60
N ALA A 51 7.42 -4.42 4.82
CA ALA A 51 8.21 -3.23 5.15
C ALA A 51 8.68 -3.04 6.61
N ARG A 52 9.74 -2.24 6.80
CA ARG A 52 10.14 -1.73 8.13
C ARG A 52 9.76 -0.26 8.23
N ASN A 53 9.00 0.10 9.26
CA ASN A 53 8.47 1.45 9.50
C ASN A 53 7.66 2.01 8.32
N PRO A 54 6.66 1.29 7.76
CA PRO A 54 5.83 1.84 6.70
C PRO A 54 4.85 2.89 7.23
N LEU A 55 4.59 3.90 6.40
CA LEU A 55 3.46 4.82 6.48
C LEU A 55 2.61 4.62 5.22
N LEU A 56 1.39 4.12 5.40
CA LEU A 56 0.43 3.90 4.32
C LEU A 56 -0.85 4.70 4.54
N GLU A 57 -1.31 5.38 3.49
CA GLU A 57 -2.64 5.96 3.41
C GLU A 57 -3.41 5.39 2.21
N VAL A 58 -4.56 4.78 2.47
CA VAL A 58 -5.36 4.09 1.43
C VAL A 58 -6.82 4.58 1.47
N PRO A 59 -7.15 5.61 0.69
CA PRO A 59 -8.53 5.99 0.42
C PRO A 59 -9.12 5.13 -0.72
N ALA A 60 -9.91 4.10 -0.37
CA ALA A 60 -10.36 3.12 -1.36
C ALA A 60 -11.79 2.56 -1.15
N ARG A 61 -12.39 2.05 -2.23
CA ARG A 61 -13.60 1.20 -2.19
C ARG A 61 -13.20 -0.26 -2.40
N ASN A 62 -13.55 -1.15 -1.47
CA ASN A 62 -13.26 -2.58 -1.47
C ASN A 62 -11.74 -2.92 -1.48
N PRO A 63 -10.90 -2.33 -0.60
CA PRO A 63 -9.50 -2.71 -0.51
C PRO A 63 -9.29 -4.13 0.05
N LEU A 64 -8.35 -4.86 -0.56
CA LEU A 64 -7.65 -5.98 0.05
C LEU A 64 -6.19 -5.56 0.27
N LEU A 65 -5.76 -5.58 1.53
CA LEU A 65 -4.44 -5.12 1.92
C LEU A 65 -3.79 -6.10 2.90
N GLU A 66 -2.57 -6.51 2.57
CA GLU A 66 -1.70 -7.30 3.44
C GLU A 66 -0.40 -6.54 3.73
N VAL A 67 -0.13 -6.30 5.03
CA VAL A 67 1.05 -5.54 5.47
C VAL A 67 1.84 -6.36 6.49
N PRO A 68 2.87 -7.12 6.07
CA PRO A 68 3.86 -7.69 6.96
C PRO A 68 4.90 -6.63 7.35
N ALA A 69 4.88 -6.14 8.59
CA ALA A 69 5.74 -5.01 8.96
C ALA A 69 6.32 -5.02 10.39
N ARG A 70 7.38 -4.23 10.58
CA ARG A 70 7.85 -3.79 11.91
C ARG A 70 7.46 -2.32 12.10
N ASN A 71 6.70 -2.02 13.14
CA ASN A 71 6.16 -0.68 13.44
C ASN A 71 5.34 -0.06 12.28
N PRO A 72 4.22 -0.69 11.86
CA PRO A 72 3.36 -0.12 10.83
C PRO A 72 2.54 1.05 11.37
N LEU A 73 2.40 2.09 10.55
CA LEU A 73 1.36 3.10 10.66
C LEU A 73 0.51 3.03 9.40
N LEU A 74 -0.75 2.66 9.57
CA LEU A 74 -1.68 2.38 8.48
C LEU A 74 -2.99 3.10 8.72
N GLN A 75 -3.38 3.94 7.77
CA GLN A 75 -4.66 4.61 7.74
C GLN A 75 -5.45 4.14 6.51
N ILE A 76 -6.62 3.56 6.76
CA ILE A 76 -7.53 3.07 5.72
C ILE A 76 -8.83 3.82 5.85
N THR A 77 -9.27 4.44 4.76
CA THR A 77 -10.53 5.17 4.68
C THR A 77 -11.35 4.60 3.53
N GLY A 78 -12.42 3.86 3.85
CA GLY A 78 -13.22 3.12 2.87
C GLY A 78 -14.41 2.39 3.49
N ASN A 79 -15.44 2.08 2.68
CA ASN A 79 -16.71 1.53 3.19
C ASN A 79 -16.72 -0.01 3.31
N ASP A 80 -15.79 -0.72 2.66
CA ASP A 80 -15.78 -2.19 2.57
C ASP A 80 -14.33 -2.69 2.73
N ILE A 81 -13.85 -2.90 3.97
CA ILE A 81 -12.42 -3.11 4.26
C ILE A 81 -12.14 -4.55 4.67
N LEU A 82 -11.18 -5.20 3.98
CA LEU A 82 -10.46 -6.37 4.49
C LEU A 82 -8.97 -6.05 4.49
N ALA A 83 -8.46 -5.67 5.65
CA ALA A 83 -7.06 -5.32 5.81
C ALA A 83 -6.45 -6.10 6.97
N SER A 84 -5.31 -6.74 6.71
CA SER A 84 -4.58 -7.53 7.70
C SER A 84 -3.19 -6.93 7.85
N CYS A 85 -2.88 -6.44 9.05
CA CYS A 85 -1.57 -5.89 9.38
C CYS A 85 -0.90 -6.83 10.38
N PHE A 86 0.21 -7.44 9.96
CA PHE A 86 0.97 -8.37 10.78
C PHE A 86 2.22 -7.66 11.29
N SER A 87 2.16 -7.17 12.52
CA SER A 87 3.31 -6.58 13.19
C SER A 87 4.13 -7.65 13.92
N ASN A 88 5.34 -7.93 13.45
CA ASN A 88 6.30 -8.75 14.21
C ASN A 88 6.93 -7.86 15.30
N LEU A 89 6.26 -7.75 16.46
CA LEU A 89 6.81 -7.09 17.65
C LEU A 89 7.96 -7.96 18.20
N ILE A 90 9.20 -7.58 17.90
CA ILE A 90 10.41 -7.99 18.65
C ILE A 90 11.29 -6.76 18.79
#